data_AF-A0A1B8Z7X4-F1
#
_entry.id   AF-A0A1B8Z7X4-F1
#
_cell.length_a   1.000
_cell.length_b   1.000
_cell.length_c   1.000
_cell.angle_alpha   90.00
_cell.angle_beta   90.00
_cell.angle_gamma   90.00
#
_symmetry.space_group_name_H-M   'P 1'
#
loop_
_entity.id
_entity.type
_entity.pdbx_description
1 polymer ?
#
loop_
_entity_poly.entity_id
_entity_poly.type
_entity_poly.pdbx_seq_one_letter_code
_entity_poly.pdbx_strand_id
1 'polypeptide(L)'
;MLDNLMLFLIISVFALFYWIYYTGTRKSPFVTQWDQLPTREQYLAAHPEAIDGDIIFCIHCGHHQQLDVGLVHQTDFRRQHICTRCKKTLYREEL
;
A
#
# COMPACT_ATOMS: atom_id res chain seq x y z
N MET A 1 32.13 -33.30 19.36
CA MET A 1 32.17 -31.82 19.48
C MET A 1 31.99 -31.12 18.14
N LEU A 2 32.59 -31.59 17.04
CA LEU A 2 32.43 -31.00 15.70
C LEU A 2 30.98 -31.10 15.17
N ASP A 3 30.26 -32.20 15.41
CA ASP A 3 28.89 -32.39 14.90
C ASP A 3 27.88 -31.39 15.47
N ASN A 4 27.92 -31.14 16.78
CA ASN A 4 27.05 -30.15 17.41
C ASN A 4 27.37 -28.74 16.87
N LEU A 5 28.66 -28.43 16.67
CA LEU A 5 29.09 -27.15 16.12
C LEU A 5 28.60 -26.94 14.68
N MET A 6 28.69 -27.97 13.84
CA MET A 6 28.15 -27.95 12.47
C MET A 6 26.62 -27.79 12.47
N LEU A 7 25.92 -28.46 13.38
CA LEU A 7 24.46 -28.36 13.49
C LEU A 7 24.01 -26.96 13.92
N PHE A 8 24.72 -26.32 14.87
CA PHE A 8 24.46 -24.93 15.25
C PHE A 8 24.71 -23.95 14.10
N LEU A 9 25.77 -24.16 13.30
CA LEU A 9 26.04 -23.33 12.13
C LEU A 9 24.91 -23.43 11.11
N ILE A 10 24.45 -24.65 10.80
CA ILE A 10 23.34 -24.87 9.86
C ILE A 10 22.08 -24.17 10.37
N ILE A 11 21.70 -24.37 11.64
CA ILE A 11 20.52 -23.72 12.23
C ILE A 11 20.63 -22.20 12.18
N SER A 12 21.80 -21.64 12.50
CA SER A 12 22.00 -20.19 12.48
C SER A 12 21.86 -19.59 11.07
N VAL A 13 22.36 -20.28 10.05
CA VAL A 13 22.21 -19.86 8.64
C VAL A 13 20.74 -19.91 8.22
N PHE A 14 20.01 -20.98 8.54
CA PHE A 14 18.57 -21.07 8.24
C PHE A 14 17.75 -20.02 9.00
N ALA A 15 18.10 -19.76 10.27
CA ALA A 15 17.43 -18.73 11.06
C ALA A 15 17.68 -17.32 10.50
N LEU A 16 18.91 -17.01 10.09
CA LEU A 16 19.25 -15.76 9.42
C LEU A 16 18.54 -15.62 8.07
N PHE A 17 18.53 -16.67 7.26
CA PHE A 17 17.83 -16.68 5.98
C PHE A 17 16.33 -16.47 6.16
N TYR A 18 15.72 -17.20 7.10
CA TYR A 18 14.30 -17.05 7.44
C TYR A 18 14.01 -15.64 7.97
N TRP A 19 14.87 -15.10 8.83
CA TRP A 19 14.74 -13.74 9.36
C TRP A 19 14.81 -12.69 8.24
N ILE A 20 15.78 -12.77 7.34
CA ILE A 20 15.92 -11.83 6.21
C ILE A 20 14.70 -11.92 5.29
N TYR A 21 14.26 -13.14 4.96
CA TYR A 21 13.09 -13.34 4.11
C TYR A 21 11.82 -12.77 4.75
N TYR A 22 11.59 -13.05 6.03
CA TYR A 22 10.38 -12.62 6.75
C TYR A 22 10.39 -11.12 7.11
N THR A 23 11.55 -10.55 7.42
CA THR A 23 11.68 -9.10 7.69
C THR A 23 11.62 -8.27 6.41
N GLY A 24 12.19 -8.77 5.31
CA GLY A 24 12.10 -8.13 3.99
C GLY A 24 10.67 -8.11 3.43
N THR A 25 9.85 -9.13 3.73
CA THR A 25 8.45 -9.20 3.27
C THR A 25 7.46 -8.41 4.14
N ARG A 26 7.78 -8.09 5.40
CA ARG A 26 6.87 -7.29 6.28
C ARG A 26 6.66 -5.86 5.81
N LYS A 27 7.54 -5.30 4.98
CA LYS A 27 7.41 -3.95 4.43
C LYS A 27 7.29 -4.04 2.92
N SER A 28 6.19 -4.62 2.44
CA SER A 28 5.82 -4.42 1.04
C SER A 28 5.74 -2.91 0.81
N PRO A 29 6.53 -2.33 -0.12
CA PRO A 29 6.57 -0.89 -0.35
C PRO A 29 5.18 -0.31 -0.63
N PHE A 30 4.29 -1.12 -1.21
CA PHE A 30 2.89 -0.81 -1.46
C PHE A 30 2.09 -0.51 -0.18
N VAL A 31 2.34 -1.24 0.91
CA VAL A 31 1.61 -1.04 2.19
C VAL A 31 2.06 0.25 2.87
N THR A 32 3.35 0.53 2.86
CA THR A 32 3.89 1.81 3.38
C THR A 32 3.43 3.01 2.56
N GLN A 33 3.35 2.87 1.24
CA GLN A 33 2.85 3.95 0.38
C GLN A 33 1.34 4.18 0.59
N TRP A 34 0.58 3.13 0.85
CA TRP A 34 -0.85 3.23 1.16
C TRP A 34 -1.11 3.94 2.49
N ASP A 35 -0.35 3.63 3.53
CA ASP A 35 -0.51 4.27 4.84
C ASP A 35 -0.06 5.74 4.86
N GLN A 36 0.68 6.18 3.83
CA GLN A 36 1.04 7.58 3.62
C GLN A 36 -0.01 8.35 2.81
N LEU A 37 -0.97 7.67 2.18
CA LEU A 37 -2.02 8.35 1.42
C LEU A 37 -3.04 9.00 2.36
N PRO A 38 -3.51 10.22 2.01
CA PRO A 38 -4.58 10.87 2.77
C PRO A 38 -5.87 10.07 2.66
N THR A 39 -6.69 10.10 3.71
CA THR A 39 -8.06 9.58 3.66
C THR A 39 -8.93 10.44 2.75
N ARG A 40 -10.05 9.89 2.27
CA ARG A 40 -11.02 10.62 1.43
C ARG A 40 -11.37 12.00 2.03
N GLU A 41 -11.67 12.04 3.32
CA GLU A 41 -12.02 13.30 4.02
C GLU A 41 -10.87 14.31 4.04
N GLN A 42 -9.64 13.86 4.30
CA GLN A 42 -8.46 14.72 4.30
C GLN A 42 -8.16 15.27 2.90
N TYR A 43 -8.35 14.45 1.87
CA TYR A 43 -8.18 14.87 0.48
C TYR A 43 -9.19 15.94 0.08
N LEU A 44 -10.46 15.77 0.48
CA LEU A 44 -11.53 16.74 0.24
C LEU A 44 -11.36 18.02 1.05
N ALA A 45 -10.88 17.92 2.30
CA ALA A 45 -10.57 19.07 3.13
C ALA A 45 -9.42 19.91 2.55
N ALA A 46 -8.42 19.27 1.95
CA ALA A 46 -7.31 19.96 1.29
C ALA A 46 -7.70 20.58 -0.06
N HIS A 47 -8.69 20.01 -0.75
CA HIS A 47 -9.10 20.43 -2.09
C HIS A 47 -10.63 20.45 -2.24
N PRO A 48 -11.31 21.44 -1.63
CA PRO A 48 -12.78 21.55 -1.72
C PRO A 48 -13.27 21.85 -3.14
N GLU A 49 -12.39 22.38 -4.00
CA GLU A 49 -12.62 22.65 -5.42
C GLU A 49 -12.59 21.40 -6.32
N ALA A 50 -12.10 20.28 -5.80
CA ALA A 50 -12.02 19.01 -6.53
C ALA A 50 -13.29 18.14 -6.37
N ILE A 51 -14.34 18.66 -5.73
CA ILE A 51 -15.61 17.98 -5.57
C ILE A 51 -16.72 18.75 -6.30
N ASP A 52 -17.48 18.07 -7.15
CA ASP A 52 -18.75 18.59 -7.69
C ASP A 52 -19.85 17.60 -7.30
N GLY A 53 -20.49 17.86 -6.16
CA GLY A 53 -21.45 16.94 -5.54
C GLY A 53 -20.79 15.64 -5.07
N ASP A 54 -21.20 14.51 -5.66
CA ASP A 54 -20.69 13.16 -5.32
C ASP A 54 -19.52 12.73 -6.22
N ILE A 55 -19.14 13.57 -7.20
CA ILE A 55 -18.09 13.26 -8.17
C ILE A 55 -16.78 13.92 -7.71
N ILE A 56 -15.79 13.07 -7.43
CA ILE A 56 -14.44 13.51 -7.07
C ILE A 56 -13.60 13.64 -8.34
N PHE A 57 -13.05 14.81 -8.59
CA PHE A 57 -12.14 15.07 -9.71
C PHE A 57 -10.69 14.86 -9.28
N CYS A 58 -9.89 14.34 -10.20
CA CYS A 58 -8.45 14.29 -9.99
C CYS A 58 -7.86 15.71 -10.08
N ILE A 59 -7.27 16.21 -8.99
CA ILE A 59 -6.61 17.54 -8.95
C ILE A 59 -5.50 17.68 -10.02
N HIS A 60 -4.85 16.57 -10.39
CA HIS A 60 -3.73 16.60 -11.33
C HIS A 60 -4.16 16.71 -12.80
N CYS A 61 -5.35 16.23 -13.16
CA CYS A 61 -5.77 16.18 -14.57
C CYS A 61 -7.22 16.61 -14.82
N GLY A 62 -7.96 17.00 -13.79
CA GLY A 62 -9.37 17.40 -13.86
C GLY A 62 -10.31 16.30 -14.35
N HIS A 63 -9.89 15.03 -14.30
CA HIS A 63 -10.69 13.92 -14.82
C HIS A 63 -11.48 13.26 -13.68
N HIS A 64 -12.74 12.93 -13.94
CA HIS A 64 -13.66 12.34 -12.96
C HIS A 64 -13.55 10.82 -12.86
N GLN A 65 -12.98 10.15 -13.88
CA GLN A 65 -12.93 8.70 -13.90
C GLN A 65 -11.82 8.19 -12.98
N GLN A 66 -12.25 7.42 -11.97
CA GLN A 66 -11.39 6.81 -10.95
C GLN A 66 -11.52 5.29 -11.00
N LEU A 67 -10.46 4.61 -10.60
CA LEU A 67 -10.37 3.17 -10.49
C LEU A 67 -10.23 2.82 -9.01
N ASP A 68 -11.17 2.04 -8.50
CA ASP A 68 -11.09 1.45 -7.16
C ASP A 68 -10.32 0.13 -7.25
N VAL A 69 -9.20 0.05 -6.55
CA VAL A 69 -8.38 -1.17 -6.48
C VAL A 69 -8.05 -1.52 -5.04
N GLY A 70 -8.19 -2.82 -4.72
CA GLY A 70 -7.67 -3.37 -3.48
C GLY A 70 -6.15 -3.38 -3.46
N LEU A 71 -5.56 -3.14 -2.29
CA LEU A 71 -4.12 -3.01 -2.12
C LEU A 71 -3.33 -4.30 -2.44
N VAL A 72 -3.85 -5.44 -2.01
CA VAL A 72 -3.21 -6.76 -2.20
C VAL A 72 -4.14 -7.72 -2.92
N HIS A 73 -5.42 -7.75 -2.56
CA HIS A 73 -6.46 -8.59 -3.18
C HIS A 73 -7.73 -7.78 -3.42
N GLN A 74 -8.57 -8.23 -4.36
CA GLN A 74 -9.86 -7.58 -4.66
C GLN A 74 -10.82 -7.56 -3.46
N THR A 75 -10.65 -8.49 -2.51
CA THR A 75 -11.43 -8.62 -1.28
C THR A 75 -10.80 -7.92 -0.08
N ASP A 76 -9.70 -7.19 -0.27
CA ASP A 76 -9.02 -6.50 0.81
C ASP A 76 -9.79 -5.22 1.20
N PHE A 77 -9.95 -4.96 2.50
CA PHE A 77 -10.65 -3.78 3.03
C PHE A 77 -9.88 -2.48 2.77
N ARG A 78 -8.58 -2.61 2.47
CA ARG A 78 -7.68 -1.51 2.13
C ARG A 78 -7.83 -1.15 0.65
N ARG A 79 -8.68 -0.18 0.37
CA ARG A 79 -8.95 0.31 -0.98
C ARG A 79 -8.18 1.59 -1.27
N GLN A 80 -7.82 1.77 -2.53
CA GLN A 80 -7.19 2.98 -3.01
C GLN A 80 -7.84 3.42 -4.33
N HIS A 81 -8.06 4.73 -4.44
CA HIS A 81 -8.65 5.33 -5.63
C HIS A 81 -7.56 5.93 -6.51
N ILE A 82 -7.48 5.44 -7.74
CA ILE A 82 -6.46 5.83 -8.73
C ILE A 82 -7.15 6.50 -9.91
N CYS A 83 -6.63 7.64 -10.39
CA CYS A 83 -7.18 8.24 -11.60
C CYS A 83 -6.82 7.41 -12.85
N THR A 84 -7.80 7.12 -13.71
CA THR A 84 -7.58 6.30 -14.93
C THR A 84 -6.66 6.96 -15.95
N ARG A 85 -6.62 8.30 -15.98
CA ARG A 85 -5.87 9.09 -16.97
C ARG A 85 -4.43 9.31 -16.54
N CYS A 86 -4.21 9.84 -15.33
CA CYS A 86 -2.86 10.16 -14.84
C CYS A 86 -2.22 9.01 -14.04
N LYS A 87 -2.99 7.95 -13.73
CA LYS A 87 -2.55 6.78 -12.96
C LYS A 87 -1.99 7.12 -11.57
N LYS A 88 -2.28 8.33 -11.06
CA LYS A 88 -1.89 8.73 -9.71
C LYS A 88 -2.94 8.29 -8.71
N THR A 89 -2.47 7.74 -7.60
CA THR A 89 -3.30 7.46 -6.43
C THR A 89 -3.68 8.77 -5.76
N LEU A 90 -4.97 8.92 -5.45
CA LEU A 90 -5.52 10.18 -4.93
C LEU A 90 -5.69 10.10 -3.42
N TYR A 91 -6.46 9.11 -2.96
CA TYR A 91 -6.80 8.93 -1.57
C TYR A 91 -7.02 7.45 -1.25
N ARG A 92 -6.89 7.11 0.03
CA ARG A 92 -7.23 5.79 0.56
C ARG A 92 -8.63 5.78 1.16
N GLU A 93 -9.25 4.61 1.12
CA GLU A 93 -10.54 4.35 1.76
C GLU A 93 -10.46 3.05 2.57
N GLU A 94 -10.93 3.13 3.81
CA GLU A 94 -11.05 2.02 4.74
C GLU A 94 -12.55 1.82 4.95
N LEU A 95 -13.11 0.72 4.40
CA LEU A 95 -14.51 0.33 4.55
C LEU A 95 -14.72 -0.49 5.83
#